data_AF-A0A3P7LGA0-F1
#
_entry.id   AF-A0A3P7LGA0-F1
#
_cell.length_a   1.000
_cell.length_b   1.000
_cell.length_c   1.000
_cell.angle_alpha   90.00
_cell.angle_beta   90.00
_cell.angle_gamma   90.00
#
_symmetry.space_group_name_H-M   'P 1'
#
loop_
_entity.id
_entity.type
_entity.pdbx_description
1 polymer ?
#
loop_
_entity_poly.entity_id
_entity_poly.type
_entity_poly.pdbx_seq_one_letter_code
_entity_poly.pdbx_strand_id
1 'polypeptide(L)' 'MGNSPVHLAPVPEQFQQMRKAETEQMRIVSCNPDAITTGCEWDEMCITRVEDPTKGWCISLVLRDSILNS' A
#
# COMPACT_ATOMS: atom_id res chain seq x y z
N MET A 1 1.78 -45.03 -26.88
CA MET A 1 0.34 -44.71 -26.94
C MET A 1 0.15 -43.42 -26.18
N GLY A 2 -0.34 -42.38 -26.85
CA GLY A 2 -0.12 -40.97 -26.52
C GLY A 2 -0.84 -40.45 -25.28
N ASN A 3 -0.17 -39.54 -24.56
CA ASN A 3 -0.76 -38.70 -23.53
C ASN A 3 -1.40 -37.47 -24.18
N SER A 4 -2.71 -37.29 -24.03
CA SER A 4 -3.40 -36.06 -24.43
C SER A 4 -3.11 -34.93 -23.43
N PRO A 5 -2.81 -33.70 -23.88
CA PRO A 5 -2.66 -32.57 -22.98
C PRO A 5 -4.04 -32.02 -22.57
N VAL A 6 -4.24 -31.87 -21.27
CA VAL A 6 -5.43 -31.21 -20.69
C VAL A 6 -5.42 -29.74 -21.11
N HIS A 7 -6.41 -29.33 -21.90
CA HIS A 7 -6.65 -27.93 -22.21
C HIS A 7 -7.28 -27.26 -20.97
N LEU A 8 -6.46 -26.50 -20.24
CA LEU A 8 -6.92 -25.61 -19.16
C LEU A 8 -7.50 -24.35 -19.81
N ALA A 9 -8.81 -24.26 -19.95
CA ALA A 9 -9.47 -23.01 -20.28
C ALA A 9 -9.29 -22.02 -19.10
N PRO A 10 -8.87 -20.76 -19.34
CA PRO A 10 -8.76 -19.78 -18.26
C PRO A 10 -10.16 -19.40 -17.76
N VAL A 11 -10.39 -19.61 -16.46
CA VAL A 11 -11.65 -19.27 -15.78
C VAL A 11 -11.78 -17.75 -15.70
N PRO A 12 -12.85 -17.13 -16.24
CA PRO A 12 -13.00 -15.67 -16.31
C PRO A 12 -13.16 -14.98 -14.94
N GLU A 13 -13.46 -15.72 -13.88
CA GLU A 13 -13.67 -15.16 -12.53
C GLU A 13 -12.38 -14.63 -11.87
N GLN A 14 -11.20 -15.16 -12.22
CA GLN A 14 -9.94 -14.68 -11.65
C GLN A 14 -9.59 -13.24 -12.05
N PHE A 15 -10.07 -12.76 -13.21
CA PHE A 15 -9.78 -11.40 -13.68
C PHE A 15 -10.62 -10.32 -13.00
N GLN A 16 -11.76 -10.68 -12.38
CA GLN A 16 -12.57 -9.71 -11.64
C GLN A 16 -12.00 -9.40 -10.26
N GLN A 17 -11.28 -10.34 -9.63
CA GLN A 17 -10.62 -10.11 -8.35
C GLN A 17 -9.40 -9.18 -8.50
N MET A 18 -8.65 -9.28 -9.59
CA MET A 18 -7.53 -8.36 -9.85
C MET A 18 -7.98 -6.91 -10.04
N ARG A 19 -9.11 -6.67 -10.72
CA ARG A 19 -9.63 -5.30 -10.92
C ARG A 19 -10.14 -4.63 -9.65
N LYS A 20 -10.59 -5.39 -8.64
CA LYS A 20 -10.94 -4.81 -7.33
C LYS A 20 -9.71 -4.47 -6.48
N ALA A 21 -8.64 -5.25 -6.60
CA ALA A 21 -7.37 -4.98 -5.92
C ALA A 21 -6.64 -3.75 -6.48
N GLU A 22 -6.87 -3.38 -7.74
CA GLU A 22 -6.33 -2.14 -8.34
C GLU A 22 -6.91 -0.85 -7.72
N THR A 23 -8.03 -0.94 -7.00
CA THR A 23 -8.69 0.23 -6.38
C THR A 23 -8.09 0.65 -5.04
N GLU A 24 -7.26 -0.19 -4.41
CA GLU A 24 -6.48 0.17 -3.22
C GLU A 24 -5.09 0.61 -3.66
N GLN A 25 -5.01 1.76 -4.35
CA GLN A 25 -3.72 2.39 -4.58
C GLN A 25 -3.12 2.79 -3.24
N MET A 26 -2.11 2.04 -2.79
CA MET A 26 -1.29 2.41 -1.65
C MET A 26 -0.55 3.71 -2.00
N ARG A 27 -1.07 4.84 -1.51
CA ARG A 27 -0.53 6.18 -1.74
C ARG A 27 0.20 6.63 -0.50
N ILE A 28 1.43 7.11 -0.65
CA ILE A 28 2.16 7.77 0.43
C ILE A 28 1.90 9.27 0.28
N VAL A 29 1.28 9.87 1.29
CA VAL A 29 0.97 11.32 1.32
C VAL A 29 2.14 12.06 1.93
N SER A 30 2.51 13.21 1.36
CA SER A 30 3.53 14.09 1.93
C SER A 30 2.97 14.94 3.07
N CYS A 31 3.73 15.09 4.14
CA CYS A 31 3.41 15.99 5.25
C CYS A 31 4.57 16.94 5.54
N ASN A 32 4.28 18.01 6.30
CA ASN A 32 5.29 18.86 6.89
C ASN A 32 5.43 18.50 8.39
N PRO A 33 6.56 17.94 8.82
CA PRO A 33 6.78 17.54 10.21
C PRO A 33 6.86 18.73 11.18
N ASP A 34 7.22 19.93 10.70
CA ASP A 34 7.30 21.15 11.50
C ASP A 34 5.97 21.93 11.56
N ALA A 35 4.95 21.48 10.83
CA ALA A 35 3.64 22.12 10.84
C ALA A 35 2.84 21.75 12.09
N ILE A 36 2.15 22.75 12.67
CA ILE A 36 1.22 22.54 13.81
C ILE A 36 0.09 21.56 13.43
N THR A 37 -0.32 21.57 12.16
CA THR A 37 -1.25 20.61 11.57
C THR A 37 -0.53 19.80 10.50
N THR A 38 -0.41 18.50 10.70
CA THR A 38 0.44 17.60 9.90
C THR A 38 -0.13 17.26 8.52
N GLY A 39 -1.43 17.49 8.29
CA GLY A 39 -2.09 17.18 7.02
C GLY A 39 -2.26 15.69 6.72
N CYS A 40 -1.94 14.82 7.69
CA CYS A 40 -2.17 13.39 7.63
C CYS A 40 -3.59 13.03 8.11
N GLU A 41 -4.06 11.85 7.73
CA GLU A 41 -5.28 11.29 8.30
C GLU A 41 -5.10 10.95 9.79
N TRP A 42 -6.21 10.72 10.49
CA TRP A 42 -6.23 10.52 11.95
C TRP A 42 -5.52 9.23 12.40
N ASP A 43 -5.42 8.24 11.53
CA ASP A 43 -4.75 6.95 11.75
C ASP A 43 -3.33 6.90 11.13
N GLU A 44 -2.80 8.05 10.73
CA GLU A 44 -1.49 8.19 10.15
C GLU A 44 -0.57 9.08 11.01
N MET A 45 0.73 8.80 10.94
CA MET A 45 1.76 9.61 11.58
C MET A 45 2.67 10.25 10.54
N CYS A 46 2.95 11.54 10.70
CA CYS A 46 3.94 12.24 9.88
C CYS A 46 5.36 11.86 10.32
N ILE A 47 6.12 11.23 9.43
CA ILE A 47 7.50 10.81 9.67
C ILE A 47 8.44 11.65 8.81
N THR A 48 9.44 12.26 9.44
CA THR A 48 10.48 13.05 8.77
C THR A 48 11.28 12.20 7.78
N ARG A 49 11.64 12.80 6.63
CA ARG A 49 12.57 12.19 5.68
C ARG A 49 14.00 12.38 6.19
N VAL A 50 14.82 11.34 6.11
CA VAL A 50 16.25 11.41 6.48
C VAL A 50 17.02 12.34 5.54
N GLU A 51 16.65 12.36 4.26
CA GLU A 51 17.30 13.19 3.24
C GLU A 51 16.95 14.69 3.36
N ASP A 52 15.78 15.02 3.91
CA ASP A 52 15.27 16.38 4.05
C ASP A 52 14.34 16.46 5.27
N PRO A 53 14.82 16.94 6.43
CA PRO A 53 14.05 16.93 7.67
C PRO A 53 12.85 17.89 7.64
N THR A 54 12.79 18.80 6.67
CA THR A 54 11.66 19.73 6.49
C THR A 54 10.46 19.08 5.78
N LYS A 55 10.63 17.84 5.31
CA LYS A 55 9.59 17.08 4.61
C LYS A 55 9.37 15.75 5.29
N GLY A 56 8.14 15.26 5.22
CA GLY A 56 7.76 13.98 5.79
C GLY A 56 6.77 13.22 4.93
N TRP A 57 6.46 12.01 5.41
CA TRP A 57 5.46 11.12 4.85
C TRP A 57 4.43 10.76 5.92
N CYS A 58 3.16 10.74 5.55
CA CYS A 58 2.10 10.16 6.36
C CYS A 58 2.16 8.64 6.20
N ILE A 59 2.34 7.96 7.33
CA ILE A 59 2.45 6.50 7.39
C ILE A 59 1.37 6.00 8.34
N SER A 60 0.53 5.06 7.86
CA SER A 60 -0.48 4.41 8.69
C SER A 60 0.14 3.76 9.92
N LEU A 61 -0.48 3.96 11.08
CA LEU A 61 -0.06 3.35 12.34
C LEU A 61 -0.07 1.82 12.26
N VAL A 62 -1.04 1.24 11.55
CA VAL A 62 -1.13 -0.21 11.33
C VAL A 62 0.08 -0.74 10.56
N LEU A 63 0.52 0.00 9.53
CA LEU A 63 1.72 -0.36 8.78
C LEU A 63 2.97 -0.29 9.66
N ARG A 64 3.11 0.75 10.48
CA ARG A 64 4.21 0.86 11.44
C ARG A 64 4.22 -0.33 12.40
N ASP A 65 3.08 -0.66 13.00
CA ASP A 65 2.99 -1.74 13.98
C ASP A 65 3.27 -3.12 13.36
N SER A 66 2.86 -3.32 12.10
CA SER A 66 3.14 -4.54 11.35
C SER A 66 4.64 -4.72 11.05
N ILE A 67 5.38 -3.63 10.91
CA ILE A 67 6.85 -3.67 10.69
C ILE A 67 7.59 -3.89 12.02
N LEU A 68 7.12 -3.30 13.12
CA LEU A 68 7.82 -3.34 14.41
C LEU A 68 7.55 -4.62 15.21
N ASN A 69 6.39 -5.26 15.04
CA ASN A 69 5.99 -6.44 15.81
C ASN A 69 6.02 -7.75 15.00
N SER A 70 6.82 -7.84 13.92
CA SER A 70 6.91 -9.05 13.08
C SER A 70 7.74 -10.16 13.71
#